data_AF-A0A9D6MEF5-F1
#
_entry.id   AF-A0A9D6MEF5-F1
#
_cell.length_a   1.000
_cell.length_b   1.000
_cell.length_c   1.000
_cell.angle_alpha   90.00
_cell.angle_beta   90.00
_cell.angle_gamma   90.00
#
_symmetry.space_group_name_H-M   'P 1'
#
loop_
_entity.id
_entity.type
_entity.pdbx_description
1 polymer ?
#
loop_
_entity_poly.entity_id
_entity_poly.type
_entity_poly.pdbx_seq_one_letter_code
_entity_poly.pdbx_strand_id
1 'polypeptide(L)'
;MTNSPRLFIGSALASVVFLAGPTAMPLAAALLSSKLPSLGHSIDSSGAAQAAFALVSISLIFGGGAFWGWTLGKLSGSGHARRLAVAGSLGWGLSTIVVGFALGTLEESIARLVPNLPIHNLFTMLFTPAVFVITGVTGIALGIAMRDRRAGVALGWRAGLVAALAFAAVDLILDSLGVRVGGPNAAESATMLRVLTLGNVGAAIAGGATTGLLFSRHVAKASADVVLPAQTA
;
A
#
# COMPACT_ATOMS: atom_id res chain seq x y z
N MET A 1 4.83 28.15 -10.37
CA MET A 1 3.64 27.30 -10.57
C MET A 1 4.04 25.85 -10.33
N THR A 2 3.47 25.21 -9.30
CA THR A 2 3.73 23.79 -9.04
C THR A 2 3.04 22.96 -10.14
N ASN A 3 3.79 22.08 -10.81
CA ASN A 3 3.26 21.19 -11.85
C ASN A 3 2.38 20.09 -11.22
N SER A 4 1.18 20.45 -10.75
CA SER A 4 0.25 19.52 -10.09
C SER A 4 -0.08 18.26 -10.91
N PRO A 5 -0.17 18.30 -12.26
CA PRO A 5 -0.42 17.09 -13.06
C PRO A 5 0.76 16.11 -13.01
N ARG A 6 1.99 16.62 -13.03
CA ARG A 6 3.21 15.79 -12.96
C ARG A 6 3.34 15.10 -11.60
N LEU A 7 2.96 15.81 -10.54
CA LEU A 7 2.95 15.26 -9.17
C LEU A 7 1.88 14.19 -8.98
N PHE A 8 0.68 14.41 -9.52
CA PHE A 8 -0.42 13.45 -9.51
C PHE A 8 -0.02 12.15 -10.22
N ILE A 9 0.39 12.25 -11.49
CA ILE A 9 0.73 11.08 -12.32
C ILE A 9 2.01 10.41 -11.80
N GLY A 10 3.04 11.20 -11.48
CA GLY A 10 4.33 10.68 -11.00
C GLY A 10 4.20 9.95 -9.67
N SER A 11 3.38 10.45 -8.74
CA SER A 11 3.13 9.79 -7.46
C SER A 11 2.31 8.51 -7.64
N ALA A 12 1.32 8.51 -8.52
CA ALA A 12 0.53 7.30 -8.84
C ALA A 12 1.41 6.18 -9.42
N LEU A 13 2.22 6.50 -10.43
CA LEU A 13 3.14 5.54 -11.04
C LEU A 13 4.19 5.03 -10.04
N ALA A 14 4.75 5.93 -9.24
CA ALA A 14 5.70 5.55 -8.18
C ALA A 14 5.04 4.61 -7.15
N SER A 15 3.79 4.84 -6.77
CA SER A 15 3.07 3.96 -5.85
C SER A 15 2.86 2.56 -6.44
N VAL A 16 2.55 2.45 -7.73
CA VAL A 16 2.41 1.13 -8.40
C VAL A 16 3.74 0.37 -8.39
N VAL A 17 4.81 1.02 -8.84
CA VAL A 17 6.14 0.40 -8.97
C VAL A 17 6.70 0.00 -7.60
N PHE A 18 6.59 0.90 -6.61
CA PHE A 18 7.30 0.74 -5.34
C PHE A 18 6.45 0.16 -4.21
N LEU A 19 5.11 0.12 -4.31
CA LEU A 19 4.26 -0.37 -3.21
C LEU A 19 3.45 -1.61 -3.61
N ALA A 20 2.80 -1.59 -4.78
CA ALA A 20 1.98 -2.72 -5.23
C ALA A 20 2.82 -3.94 -5.67
N GLY A 21 3.90 -3.71 -6.42
CA GLY A 21 4.80 -4.78 -6.86
C GLY A 21 5.44 -5.55 -5.68
N PRO A 22 6.10 -4.85 -4.75
CA PRO A 22 6.72 -5.46 -3.56
C PRO A 22 5.78 -6.26 -2.64
N THR A 23 4.48 -5.95 -2.63
CA THR A 23 3.50 -6.71 -1.82
C THR A 23 2.96 -7.94 -2.54
N ALA A 24 2.84 -7.89 -3.87
CA ALA A 24 2.38 -9.03 -4.67
C ALA A 24 3.42 -10.17 -4.72
N MET A 25 4.72 -9.85 -4.73
CA MET A 25 5.79 -10.84 -4.88
C MET A 25 5.86 -11.87 -3.73
N PRO A 26 5.89 -11.46 -2.44
CA PRO A 26 5.91 -12.39 -1.33
C PRO A 26 4.67 -13.28 -1.29
N LEU A 27 3.50 -12.71 -1.59
CA LEU A 27 2.27 -13.50 -1.63
C LEU A 27 2.29 -14.52 -2.76
N ALA A 28 2.73 -14.12 -3.96
CA ALA A 28 2.85 -15.01 -5.10
C ALA A 28 3.80 -16.19 -4.79
N ALA A 29 4.93 -15.91 -4.16
CA ALA A 29 5.90 -16.92 -3.76
C ALA A 29 5.32 -17.88 -2.70
N ALA A 30 4.63 -17.37 -1.68
CA ALA A 30 3.97 -18.21 -0.67
C ALA A 30 2.92 -19.16 -1.31
N LEU A 31 2.13 -18.65 -2.25
CA LEU A 31 1.13 -19.44 -2.97
C LEU A 31 1.75 -20.49 -3.91
N LEU A 32 2.81 -20.12 -4.64
CA LEU A 32 3.55 -21.06 -5.49
C LEU A 32 4.11 -22.23 -4.68
N SER A 33 4.69 -21.95 -3.51
CA SER A 33 5.21 -22.98 -2.59
C SER A 33 4.12 -23.93 -2.07
N SER A 34 2.89 -23.45 -1.87
CA SER A 34 1.77 -24.29 -1.42
C SER A 34 1.20 -25.23 -2.49
N LYS A 35 1.43 -24.93 -3.78
CA LYS A 35 0.82 -25.63 -4.93
C LYS A 35 1.74 -26.62 -5.63
N LEU A 36 3.04 -26.45 -5.49
CA LEU A 36 4.05 -27.29 -6.13
C LEU A 36 4.84 -28.02 -5.04
N PRO A 37 4.28 -29.10 -4.43
CA PRO A 37 4.99 -29.88 -3.43
C PRO A 37 6.32 -30.46 -3.96
N SER A 38 6.44 -30.70 -5.28
CA SER A 38 7.68 -31.14 -5.92
C SER A 38 8.79 -30.07 -5.98
N LEU A 39 8.45 -28.78 -5.93
CA LEU A 39 9.41 -27.68 -5.70
C LEU A 39 9.62 -27.42 -4.19
N GLY A 40 8.63 -27.75 -3.36
CA GLY A 40 8.74 -27.68 -1.89
C GLY A 40 9.68 -28.73 -1.28
N HIS A 41 10.06 -29.77 -2.02
CA HIS A 41 11.10 -30.73 -1.61
C HIS A 41 12.51 -30.34 -2.09
N SER A 42 12.64 -29.34 -2.97
CA SER A 42 13.92 -28.89 -3.53
C SER A 42 14.32 -27.47 -3.12
N ILE A 43 13.36 -26.63 -2.71
CA ILE A 43 13.65 -25.54 -1.77
C ILE A 43 13.77 -26.19 -0.41
N ASP A 44 15.00 -26.55 -0.08
CA ASP A 44 15.43 -27.05 1.21
C ASP A 44 14.56 -26.44 2.32
N SER A 45 13.75 -27.25 3.00
CA SER A 45 12.91 -26.84 4.14
C SER A 45 13.76 -26.50 5.37
N SER A 46 15.02 -26.11 5.15
CA SER A 46 15.90 -25.55 6.13
C SER A 46 15.42 -24.15 6.50
N GLY A 47 15.52 -23.80 7.78
CA GLY A 47 15.16 -22.46 8.26
C GLY A 47 15.87 -21.33 7.49
N ALA A 48 16.98 -21.62 6.80
CA ALA A 48 17.72 -20.69 5.98
C ALA A 48 16.94 -20.17 4.76
N ALA A 49 16.23 -21.04 4.01
CA ALA A 49 15.47 -20.62 2.83
C ALA A 49 14.26 -19.73 3.22
N GLN A 50 13.57 -20.10 4.31
CA GLN A 50 12.48 -19.29 4.87
C GLN A 50 12.98 -17.94 5.40
N ALA A 51 14.12 -17.93 6.11
CA ALA A 51 14.74 -16.70 6.58
C ALA A 51 15.16 -15.79 5.42
N ALA A 52 15.77 -16.34 4.37
CA ALA A 52 16.14 -15.57 3.17
C ALA A 52 14.91 -14.96 2.50
N PHE A 53 13.84 -15.72 2.35
CA PHE A 53 12.58 -15.24 1.78
C PHE A 53 11.94 -14.12 2.62
N ALA A 54 11.90 -14.29 3.95
CA ALA A 54 11.42 -13.26 4.86
C ALA A 54 12.26 -11.98 4.77
N LEU A 55 13.58 -12.10 4.73
CA LEU A 55 14.50 -10.96 4.60
C LEU A 55 14.30 -10.22 3.27
N VAL A 56 14.14 -10.93 2.16
CA VAL A 56 13.83 -10.32 0.85
C VAL A 56 12.49 -9.59 0.91
N SER A 57 11.46 -10.22 1.47
CA SER A 57 10.12 -9.63 1.59
C SER A 57 10.13 -8.35 2.43
N ILE A 58 10.78 -8.39 3.59
CA ILE A 58 10.98 -7.24 4.47
C ILE A 58 11.75 -6.14 3.71
N SER A 59 12.85 -6.49 3.03
CA SER A 59 13.65 -5.53 2.27
C SER A 59 12.85 -4.85 1.15
N LEU A 60 12.02 -5.61 0.43
CA LEU A 60 11.14 -5.09 -0.61
C LEU A 60 10.06 -4.17 -0.04
N ILE A 61 9.44 -4.54 1.07
CA ILE A 61 8.41 -3.75 1.73
C ILE A 61 8.98 -2.42 2.25
N PHE A 62 10.04 -2.45 3.05
CA PHE A 62 10.65 -1.24 3.60
C PHE A 62 11.36 -0.40 2.53
N GLY A 63 12.04 -1.06 1.59
CA GLY A 63 12.72 -0.41 0.47
C GLY A 63 11.73 0.27 -0.47
N GLY A 64 10.63 -0.41 -0.82
CA GLY A 64 9.54 0.15 -1.62
C GLY A 64 8.95 1.42 -1.01
N GLY A 65 8.60 1.38 0.28
CA GLY A 65 8.16 2.55 1.02
C GLY A 65 9.20 3.69 1.01
N ALA A 66 10.48 3.37 1.16
CA ALA A 66 11.57 4.35 1.12
C ALA A 66 11.73 5.02 -0.24
N PHE A 67 11.78 4.23 -1.32
CA PHE A 67 11.92 4.72 -2.69
C PHE A 67 10.71 5.57 -3.10
N TRP A 68 9.50 5.15 -2.74
CA TRP A 68 8.29 5.94 -2.97
C TRP A 68 8.35 7.30 -2.24
N GLY A 69 8.63 7.30 -0.94
CA GLY A 69 8.71 8.52 -0.14
C GLY A 69 9.82 9.48 -0.62
N TRP A 70 10.97 8.93 -1.02
CA TRP A 70 12.05 9.70 -1.64
C TRP A 70 11.61 10.34 -2.97
N THR A 71 10.94 9.56 -3.82
CA THR A 71 10.45 10.01 -5.13
C THR A 71 9.42 11.12 -4.97
N LEU A 72 8.49 10.97 -4.03
CA LEU A 72 7.53 12.02 -3.67
C LEU A 72 8.24 13.31 -3.22
N GLY A 73 9.30 13.17 -2.41
CA GLY A 73 10.12 14.30 -1.99
C GLY A 73 10.82 15.02 -3.13
N LYS A 74 11.34 14.27 -4.11
CA LYS A 74 11.98 14.80 -5.32
C LYS A 74 10.97 15.47 -6.25
N LEU A 75 9.85 14.81 -6.55
CA LEU A 75 8.82 15.33 -7.44
C LEU A 75 8.18 16.61 -6.89
N SER A 76 8.07 16.72 -5.56
CA SER A 76 7.46 17.88 -4.90
C SER A 76 8.43 19.05 -4.73
N GLY A 77 9.72 18.88 -5.06
CA GLY A 77 10.75 19.88 -4.79
C GLY A 77 10.98 20.12 -3.29
N SER A 78 10.53 19.21 -2.43
CA SER A 78 10.76 19.34 -0.99
C SER A 78 12.26 19.17 -0.71
N GLY A 79 12.85 20.08 0.06
CA GLY A 79 14.24 19.93 0.55
C GLY A 79 14.45 18.75 1.50
N HIS A 80 13.43 17.91 1.73
CA HIS A 80 13.36 16.91 2.78
C HIS A 80 13.19 15.47 2.26
N ALA A 81 13.60 15.17 1.03
CA ALA A 81 13.42 13.84 0.41
C ALA A 81 13.92 12.66 1.27
N ARG A 82 15.02 12.82 2.00
CA ARG A 82 15.55 11.77 2.91
C ARG A 82 14.61 11.50 4.09
N ARG A 83 13.99 12.53 4.68
CA ARG A 83 13.02 12.38 5.77
C ARG A 83 11.74 11.70 5.29
N LEU A 84 11.31 12.04 4.07
CA LEU A 84 10.15 11.39 3.44
C LEU A 84 10.43 9.93 3.07
N ALA A 85 11.67 9.59 2.68
CA ALA A 85 12.07 8.21 2.48
C ALA A 85 11.95 7.39 3.78
N VAL A 86 12.48 7.90 4.89
CA VAL A 86 12.37 7.23 6.19
C VAL A 86 10.91 7.09 6.61
N ALA A 87 10.10 8.15 6.47
CA ALA A 87 8.68 8.09 6.80
C ALA A 87 7.89 7.15 5.89
N GLY A 88 8.18 7.09 4.60
CA GLY A 88 7.59 6.14 3.67
C GLY A 88 7.95 4.71 4.05
N SER A 89 9.23 4.45 4.36
CA SER A 89 9.72 3.14 4.79
C SER A 89 9.05 2.66 6.08
N LEU A 90 9.05 3.49 7.12
CA LEU A 90 8.46 3.15 8.41
C LEU A 90 6.93 3.11 8.34
N GLY A 91 6.31 4.10 7.70
CA GLY A 91 4.86 4.20 7.57
C GLY A 91 4.28 3.03 6.80
N TRP A 92 4.79 2.76 5.59
CA TRP A 92 4.33 1.64 4.77
C TRP A 92 4.78 0.30 5.34
N GLY A 93 6.07 0.17 5.65
CA GLY A 93 6.64 -1.13 6.01
C GLY A 93 6.14 -1.66 7.34
N LEU A 94 6.15 -0.82 8.38
CA LEU A 94 5.68 -1.24 9.70
C LEU A 94 4.18 -1.50 9.70
N SER A 95 3.38 -0.63 9.06
CA SER A 95 1.92 -0.84 9.00
C SER A 95 1.56 -2.08 8.19
N THR A 96 2.25 -2.36 7.07
CA THR A 96 2.02 -3.57 6.27
C THR A 96 2.27 -4.83 7.09
N ILE A 97 3.35 -4.87 7.88
CA ILE A 97 3.67 -6.01 8.74
C ILE A 97 2.59 -6.18 9.83
N VAL A 98 2.30 -5.12 10.58
CA VAL A 98 1.34 -5.17 11.69
C VAL A 98 -0.05 -5.57 11.18
N VAL A 99 -0.51 -4.97 10.08
CA VAL A 99 -1.80 -5.27 9.48
C VAL A 99 -1.81 -6.68 8.89
N GLY A 100 -0.74 -7.13 8.24
CA GLY A 100 -0.62 -8.50 7.72
C GLY A 100 -0.76 -9.55 8.83
N PHE A 101 -0.10 -9.36 9.97
CA PHE A 101 -0.27 -10.23 11.14
C PHE A 101 -1.70 -10.18 11.69
N ALA A 102 -2.29 -8.99 11.81
CA ALA A 102 -3.65 -8.83 12.29
C ALA A 102 -4.68 -9.50 11.36
N LEU A 103 -4.48 -9.41 10.04
CA LEU A 103 -5.33 -10.07 9.06
C LEU A 103 -5.31 -11.59 9.22
N GLY A 104 -4.13 -12.19 9.40
CA GLY A 104 -4.00 -13.64 9.61
C GLY A 104 -4.76 -14.15 10.84
N THR A 105 -4.75 -13.39 11.94
CA THR A 105 -5.47 -13.77 13.17
C THR A 105 -6.97 -13.48 13.09
N LEU A 106 -7.36 -12.38 12.45
CA LEU A 106 -8.76 -11.98 12.27
C LEU A 106 -9.49 -12.91 11.31
N GLU A 107 -8.85 -13.36 10.24
CA GLU A 107 -9.44 -14.30 9.28
C GLU A 107 -9.88 -15.60 9.98
N GLU A 108 -8.99 -16.22 10.75
CA GLU A 108 -9.28 -17.44 11.50
C GLU A 108 -10.39 -17.22 12.54
N SER A 109 -10.34 -16.09 13.25
CA SER A 109 -11.32 -15.75 14.28
C SER A 109 -12.72 -15.56 13.70
N ILE A 110 -12.84 -14.82 12.59
CA ILE A 110 -14.14 -14.54 11.95
C ILE A 110 -14.68 -15.79 11.28
N ALA A 111 -13.83 -16.59 10.62
CA ALA A 111 -14.24 -17.85 9.99
C ALA A 111 -14.86 -18.82 11.02
N ARG A 112 -14.38 -18.82 12.26
CA ARG A 112 -14.98 -19.60 13.36
C ARG A 112 -16.30 -19.03 13.86
N LEU A 113 -16.42 -17.70 13.93
CA LEU A 113 -17.62 -17.03 14.43
C LEU A 113 -18.77 -17.04 13.41
N VAL A 114 -18.46 -16.97 12.12
CA VAL A 114 -19.44 -16.88 11.02
C VAL A 114 -19.09 -17.91 9.94
N PRO A 115 -19.30 -19.22 10.18
CA PRO A 115 -18.82 -20.30 9.32
C PRO A 115 -19.45 -20.32 7.92
N ASN A 116 -20.62 -19.69 7.75
CA ASN A 116 -21.33 -19.61 6.47
C ASN A 116 -21.04 -18.31 5.71
N LEU A 117 -20.13 -17.45 6.18
CA LEU A 117 -19.77 -16.23 5.47
C LEU A 117 -19.00 -16.59 4.20
N PRO A 118 -19.44 -16.15 3.01
CA PRO A 118 -18.69 -16.41 1.79
C PRO A 118 -17.29 -15.80 1.83
N ILE A 119 -16.28 -16.56 1.41
CA ILE A 119 -14.86 -16.17 1.51
C ILE A 119 -14.57 -14.84 0.77
N HIS A 120 -15.22 -14.59 -0.37
CA HIS A 120 -15.06 -13.33 -1.10
C HIS A 120 -15.54 -12.13 -0.26
N ASN A 121 -16.67 -12.25 0.45
CA ASN A 121 -17.15 -11.19 1.33
C ASN A 121 -16.20 -10.98 2.52
N LEU A 122 -15.69 -12.07 3.10
CA LEU A 122 -14.68 -11.99 4.17
C LEU A 122 -13.42 -11.28 3.69
N PHE A 123 -12.95 -11.60 2.49
CA PHE A 123 -11.81 -10.95 1.85
C PHE A 123 -12.04 -9.44 1.69
N THR A 124 -13.16 -9.02 1.10
CA THR A 124 -13.50 -7.59 0.95
C THR A 124 -13.57 -6.88 2.31
N MET A 125 -14.23 -7.49 3.29
CA MET A 125 -14.43 -6.94 4.64
C MET A 125 -13.12 -6.75 5.40
N LEU A 126 -12.12 -7.61 5.18
CA LEU A 126 -10.83 -7.56 5.86
C LEU A 126 -9.81 -6.68 5.12
N PHE A 127 -9.69 -6.84 3.81
CA PHE A 127 -8.65 -6.16 3.04
C PHE A 127 -8.96 -4.69 2.76
N THR A 128 -10.23 -4.31 2.63
CA THR A 128 -10.62 -2.89 2.46
C THR A 128 -10.17 -2.01 3.65
N PRO A 129 -10.50 -2.34 4.92
CA PRO A 129 -10.01 -1.57 6.05
C PRO A 129 -8.49 -1.71 6.25
N ALA A 130 -7.89 -2.84 5.88
CA ALA A 130 -6.43 -2.98 5.89
C ALA A 130 -5.75 -1.95 4.98
N VAL A 131 -6.22 -1.79 3.73
CA VAL A 131 -5.73 -0.79 2.79
C VAL A 131 -5.91 0.63 3.33
N PHE A 132 -7.07 0.90 3.95
CA PHE A 132 -7.32 2.18 4.62
C PHE A 132 -6.27 2.46 5.70
N VAL A 133 -6.04 1.51 6.61
CA VAL A 133 -5.11 1.66 7.74
C VAL A 133 -3.68 1.84 7.25
N ILE A 134 -3.20 0.97 6.34
CA ILE A 134 -1.82 1.03 5.83
C ILE A 134 -1.57 2.38 5.15
N THR A 135 -2.45 2.78 4.23
CA THR A 135 -2.32 4.05 3.50
C THR A 135 -2.47 5.23 4.45
N GLY A 136 -3.40 5.14 5.41
CA GLY A 136 -3.66 6.17 6.39
C GLY A 136 -2.48 6.45 7.32
N VAL A 137 -1.91 5.39 7.92
CA VAL A 137 -0.71 5.46 8.77
C VAL A 137 0.47 5.99 7.98
N THR A 138 0.63 5.55 6.72
CA THR A 138 1.68 6.05 5.83
C THR A 138 1.53 7.55 5.56
N GLY A 139 0.30 8.03 5.27
CA GLY A 139 0.01 9.45 5.08
C GLY A 139 0.30 10.30 6.32
N ILE A 140 -0.02 9.79 7.52
CA ILE A 140 0.30 10.45 8.79
C ILE A 140 1.83 10.53 8.98
N ALA A 141 2.55 9.43 8.75
CA ALA A 141 4.00 9.38 8.86
C ALA A 141 4.67 10.41 7.94
N LEU A 142 4.18 10.55 6.70
CA LEU A 142 4.65 11.58 5.77
C LEU A 142 4.42 13.00 6.29
N GLY A 143 3.22 13.30 6.82
CA GLY A 143 2.95 14.62 7.40
C GLY A 143 3.83 14.94 8.61
N ILE A 144 4.11 13.96 9.46
CA ILE A 144 5.08 14.09 10.55
C ILE A 144 6.48 14.41 10.01
N ALA A 145 6.91 13.74 8.94
CA ALA A 145 8.17 14.05 8.27
C ALA A 145 8.20 15.47 7.66
N MET A 146 7.06 16.02 7.26
CA MET A 146 6.93 17.42 6.83
C MET A 146 6.88 18.41 8.00
N ARG A 147 6.77 17.94 9.25
CA ARG A 147 6.45 18.75 10.44
C ARG A 147 5.08 19.43 10.38
N ASP A 148 4.15 18.89 9.60
CA ASP A 148 2.78 19.38 9.51
C ASP A 148 1.80 18.25 9.87
N ARG A 149 1.36 18.26 11.14
CA ARG A 149 0.42 17.25 11.67
C ARG A 149 -0.95 17.35 11.00
N ARG A 150 -1.42 18.56 10.65
CA ARG A 150 -2.71 18.76 10.00
C ARG A 150 -2.68 18.19 8.59
N ALA A 151 -1.58 18.44 7.86
CA ALA A 151 -1.33 17.79 6.58
C ALA A 151 -1.30 16.27 6.71
N GLY A 152 -0.61 15.73 7.73
CA GLY A 152 -0.54 14.29 7.97
C GLY A 152 -1.89 13.64 8.21
N VAL A 153 -2.74 14.24 9.04
CA VAL A 153 -4.11 13.75 9.29
C VAL A 153 -4.94 13.84 8.00
N ALA A 154 -4.86 14.94 7.25
CA ALA A 154 -5.58 15.08 5.99
C ALA A 154 -5.12 14.08 4.93
N LEU A 155 -3.81 13.85 4.81
CA LEU A 155 -3.21 12.84 3.95
C LEU A 155 -3.71 11.45 4.35
N GLY A 156 -3.59 11.10 5.64
CA GLY A 156 -3.99 9.80 6.15
C GLY A 156 -5.45 9.49 5.86
N TRP A 157 -6.37 10.38 6.24
CA TRP A 157 -7.80 10.16 6.01
C TRP A 157 -8.19 10.14 4.54
N ARG A 158 -7.74 11.12 3.75
CA ARG A 158 -8.20 11.27 2.36
C ARG A 158 -7.55 10.24 1.45
N ALA A 159 -6.23 10.06 1.53
CA ALA A 159 -5.55 9.06 0.72
C ALA A 159 -5.96 7.64 1.16
N GLY A 160 -6.11 7.40 2.47
CA GLY A 160 -6.58 6.13 3.00
C GLY A 160 -7.97 5.76 2.51
N LEU A 161 -8.94 6.69 2.60
CA LEU A 161 -10.30 6.44 2.16
C LEU A 161 -10.37 6.22 0.64
N VAL A 162 -9.67 7.05 -0.14
CA VAL A 162 -9.64 6.91 -1.61
C VAL A 162 -8.99 5.58 -2.02
N ALA A 163 -7.89 5.18 -1.37
CA ALA A 163 -7.22 3.91 -1.65
C ALA A 163 -8.13 2.71 -1.30
N ALA A 164 -8.79 2.74 -0.15
CA ALA A 164 -9.68 1.68 0.28
C ALA A 164 -10.92 1.55 -0.63
N LEU A 165 -11.52 2.67 -1.02
CA LEU A 165 -12.64 2.67 -1.97
C LEU A 165 -12.20 2.17 -3.34
N ALA A 166 -11.01 2.54 -3.81
CA ALA A 166 -10.47 2.04 -5.07
C ALA A 166 -10.20 0.52 -5.01
N PHE A 167 -9.64 0.03 -3.90
CA PHE A 167 -9.47 -1.40 -3.67
C PHE A 167 -10.80 -2.13 -3.73
N ALA A 168 -11.79 -1.69 -2.94
CA ALA A 168 -13.11 -2.29 -2.87
C ALA A 168 -13.83 -2.24 -4.23
N ALA A 169 -13.71 -1.14 -4.96
CA ALA A 169 -14.30 -1.02 -6.30
C ALA A 169 -13.69 -2.05 -7.27
N VAL A 170 -12.37 -2.21 -7.28
CA VAL A 170 -11.71 -3.23 -8.12
C VAL A 170 -12.13 -4.63 -7.72
N ASP A 171 -12.18 -4.92 -6.42
CA ASP A 171 -12.61 -6.21 -5.88
C ASP A 171 -14.05 -6.56 -6.29
N LEU A 172 -15.00 -5.63 -6.11
CA LEU A 172 -16.40 -5.81 -6.49
C LEU A 172 -16.59 -5.95 -8.01
N ILE A 173 -15.80 -5.21 -8.81
CA ILE A 173 -15.82 -5.37 -10.28
C ILE A 173 -15.35 -6.78 -10.65
N LEU A 174 -14.25 -7.26 -10.08
CA LEU A 174 -13.74 -8.60 -10.37
C LEU A 174 -14.71 -9.69 -9.92
N ASP A 175 -15.33 -9.55 -8.75
CA ASP A 175 -16.36 -10.47 -8.27
C ASP A 175 -17.58 -10.51 -9.21
N SER A 176 -18.04 -9.34 -9.68
CA SER A 176 -19.14 -9.25 -10.66
C SER A 176 -18.82 -9.89 -12.01
N LEU A 177 -17.53 -9.93 -12.38
CA LEU A 177 -17.02 -10.62 -13.57
C LEU A 177 -16.77 -12.12 -13.32
N GLY A 178 -17.08 -12.63 -12.13
CA GLY A 178 -16.89 -14.03 -11.74
C GLY A 178 -15.49 -14.37 -11.27
N VAL A 179 -14.56 -13.41 -11.23
CA VAL A 179 -13.20 -13.58 -10.69
C VAL A 179 -13.24 -13.43 -9.17
N ARG A 180 -13.77 -14.46 -8.50
CA ARG A 180 -14.04 -14.42 -7.05
C ARG A 180 -13.01 -15.21 -6.23
N VAL A 181 -12.70 -14.70 -5.05
CA VAL A 181 -11.87 -15.42 -4.06
C VAL A 181 -12.66 -16.60 -3.49
N GLY A 182 -12.07 -17.79 -3.53
CA GLY A 182 -12.74 -19.02 -3.07
C GLY A 182 -13.82 -19.58 -4.02
N GLY A 183 -13.91 -19.10 -5.27
CA GLY A 183 -14.80 -19.64 -6.29
C GLY A 183 -14.36 -20.98 -6.90
N PRO A 184 -15.15 -21.54 -7.84
CA PRO A 184 -14.75 -22.73 -8.59
C PRO A 184 -13.42 -22.47 -9.32
N ASN A 185 -12.47 -23.40 -9.25
CA ASN A 185 -11.11 -23.28 -9.79
C ASN A 185 -10.27 -22.12 -9.22
N ALA A 186 -10.63 -21.55 -8.06
CA ALA A 186 -9.88 -20.46 -7.42
C ALA A 186 -8.42 -20.80 -7.15
N ALA A 187 -8.16 -22.06 -6.80
CA ALA A 187 -6.83 -22.59 -6.64
C ALA A 187 -6.07 -22.51 -7.98
N GLU A 188 -6.58 -23.15 -9.03
CA GLU A 188 -5.90 -23.24 -10.33
C GLU A 188 -5.63 -21.87 -10.97
N SER A 189 -6.57 -20.94 -10.80
CA SER A 189 -6.49 -19.60 -11.36
C SER A 189 -5.75 -18.58 -10.49
N ALA A 190 -5.35 -18.96 -9.26
CA ALA A 190 -4.78 -18.07 -8.26
C ALA A 190 -5.61 -16.78 -8.07
N THR A 191 -6.95 -16.91 -7.99
CA THR A 191 -7.86 -15.75 -7.96
C THR A 191 -7.55 -14.78 -6.82
N MET A 192 -7.21 -15.28 -5.63
CA MET A 192 -6.80 -14.42 -4.51
C MET A 192 -5.62 -13.51 -4.86
N LEU A 193 -4.59 -14.05 -5.51
CA LEU A 193 -3.42 -13.27 -5.93
C LEU A 193 -3.80 -12.22 -6.98
N ARG A 194 -4.64 -12.59 -7.95
CA ARG A 194 -5.09 -11.67 -9.00
C ARG A 194 -5.90 -10.51 -8.41
N VAL A 195 -6.90 -10.84 -7.60
CA VAL A 195 -7.78 -9.87 -6.95
C VAL A 195 -6.96 -8.95 -6.03
N LEU A 196 -6.09 -9.52 -5.18
CA LEU A 196 -5.26 -8.71 -4.30
C LEU A 196 -4.29 -7.81 -5.08
N THR A 197 -3.65 -8.35 -6.11
CA THR A 197 -2.68 -7.58 -6.91
C THR A 197 -3.37 -6.43 -7.65
N LEU A 198 -4.48 -6.70 -8.32
CA LEU A 198 -5.24 -5.66 -9.05
C LEU A 198 -5.86 -4.65 -8.08
N GLY A 199 -6.40 -5.10 -6.95
CA GLY A 199 -6.91 -4.23 -5.90
C GLY A 199 -5.81 -3.32 -5.35
N ASN A 200 -4.62 -3.85 -5.06
CA ASN A 200 -3.48 -3.08 -4.59
C ASN A 200 -2.95 -2.11 -5.66
N VAL A 201 -3.00 -2.47 -6.94
CA VAL A 201 -2.68 -1.54 -8.04
C VAL A 201 -3.69 -0.39 -8.08
N GLY A 202 -4.99 -0.68 -8.01
CA GLY A 202 -6.04 0.35 -7.95
C GLY A 202 -5.87 1.28 -6.74
N ALA A 203 -5.63 0.70 -5.56
CA ALA A 203 -5.35 1.43 -4.34
C ALA A 203 -4.09 2.29 -4.43
N ALA A 204 -3.00 1.75 -4.99
CA ALA A 204 -1.74 2.44 -5.18
C ALA A 204 -1.87 3.62 -6.14
N ILE A 205 -2.59 3.47 -7.26
CA ILE A 205 -2.87 4.55 -8.20
C ILE A 205 -3.68 5.65 -7.50
N ALA A 206 -4.84 5.29 -6.92
CA ALA A 206 -5.77 6.26 -6.37
C ALA A 206 -5.22 6.96 -5.10
N GLY A 207 -4.63 6.19 -4.18
CA GLY A 207 -3.99 6.69 -2.98
C GLY A 207 -2.71 7.48 -3.27
N GLY A 208 -1.88 7.00 -4.20
CA GLY A 208 -0.66 7.66 -4.64
C GLY A 208 -0.94 9.00 -5.33
N ALA A 209 -1.93 9.03 -6.23
CA ALA A 209 -2.39 10.24 -6.90
C ALA A 209 -2.94 11.28 -5.91
N THR A 210 -3.80 10.84 -4.97
CA THR A 210 -4.38 11.70 -3.93
C THR A 210 -3.30 12.26 -3.02
N THR A 211 -2.33 11.43 -2.63
CA THR A 211 -1.17 11.86 -1.84
C THR A 211 -0.38 12.94 -2.58
N GLY A 212 0.00 12.70 -3.84
CA GLY A 212 0.74 13.67 -4.66
C GLY A 212 0.01 15.00 -4.83
N LEU A 213 -1.31 14.97 -5.05
CA LEU A 213 -2.14 16.17 -5.15
C LEU A 213 -2.15 16.96 -3.84
N LEU A 214 -2.41 16.31 -2.71
CA LEU A 214 -2.45 16.96 -1.40
C LEU A 214 -1.08 17.50 -1.01
N PHE A 215 -0.01 16.77 -1.31
CA PHE A 215 1.36 17.20 -1.07
C PHE A 215 1.70 18.48 -1.86
N SER A 216 1.29 18.53 -3.14
CA SER A 216 1.51 19.71 -4.00
C SER A 216 0.88 20.99 -3.46
N ARG A 217 -0.31 20.87 -2.84
CA ARG A 217 -1.03 22.01 -2.25
C ARG A 217 -0.32 22.54 -1.01
N HIS A 218 0.25 21.65 -0.18
CA HIS A 218 0.97 22.05 1.03
C HIS A 218 2.29 22.73 0.70
N VAL A 219 3.05 22.19 -0.26
CA VAL A 219 4.30 22.83 -0.71
C VAL A 219 4.02 24.21 -1.31
N ALA A 220 3.00 24.34 -2.15
CA ALA A 220 2.63 25.62 -2.74
C ALA A 220 2.26 26.67 -1.67
N LYS A 221 1.50 26.27 -0.64
CA LYS A 221 1.14 27.14 0.47
C LYS A 221 2.37 27.60 1.27
N ALA A 222 3.26 26.68 1.63
CA ALA A 222 4.48 27.01 2.37
C ALA A 222 5.38 27.99 1.60
N SER A 223 5.46 27.89 0.27
CA SER A 223 6.21 28.85 -0.55
C SER A 223 5.57 30.24 -0.59
N ALA A 224 4.23 30.34 -0.59
CA ALA A 224 3.54 31.63 -0.58
C ALA A 224 3.74 32.38 0.74
N ASP A 225 3.69 31.65 1.87
CA ASP A 225 3.86 32.21 3.22
C ASP A 225 5.29 32.77 3.46
N VAL A 226 6.29 32.34 2.69
CA VAL A 226 7.68 32.85 2.77
C VAL A 226 7.90 34.13 1.96
N VAL A 227 7.10 34.39 0.93
CA VAL A 227 7.26 35.56 0.05
C VAL A 227 6.56 36.80 0.60
N LEU A 228 5.43 36.63 1.28
CA LEU A 228 4.63 37.73 1.84
C LEU A 228 5.28 38.53 3.00
N PRO A 229 6.11 37.96 3.89
CA PRO A 229 6.74 38.71 4.98
C PRO A 229 7.78 39.74 4.50
N ALA A 230 8.29 39.62 3.28
CA ALA A 230 9.34 40.48 2.75
C ALA A 230 8.83 41.78 2.10
N GLN A 231 7.51 41.97 1.98
CA GLN A 231 6.91 43.14 1.31
C GLN A 231 6.19 44.11 2.26
N THR A 232 6.22 43.86 3.57
CA THR A 232 5.58 44.71 4.59
C THR A 232 6.57 45.31 5.59
N ALA A 233 7.86 45.37 5.24
CA ALA A 233 8.90 45.99 6.05
C ALA A 233 9.50 47.21 5.34
#